data_AF-A0A6V8L2Q3-F1
#
_entry.id   AF-A0A6V8L2Q3-F1
#
_cell.length_a   1.000
_cell.length_b   1.000
_cell.length_c   1.000
_cell.angle_alpha   90.00
_cell.angle_beta   90.00
_cell.angle_gamma   90.00
#
_symmetry.space_group_name_H-M   'P 1'
#
loop_
_entity.id
_entity.type
_entity.pdbx_description
1 polymer ?
#
loop_
_entity_poly.entity_id
_entity_poly.type
_entity_poly.pdbx_seq_one_letter_code
_entity_poly.pdbx_strand_id
1 'polypeptide(L)'
;MTDETVFRVRLAAPTVDELKAFTDEIEPDLGCRAIARQADGEVAIDAYLTEGQLRAARQSRRAGRVSVEVVANETEAGRERQREVGSGDRFATRGGVPRGLGVKE
;
A
#
# COMPACT_ATOMS: atom_id res chain seq x y z
N MET A 1 10.75 -6.22 -10.29
CA MET A 1 9.67 -6.15 -9.28
C MET A 1 9.40 -7.58 -8.87
N THR A 2 9.65 -7.92 -7.62
CA THR A 2 9.22 -9.20 -7.06
C THR A 2 7.71 -9.27 -7.20
N ASP A 3 7.19 -10.37 -7.77
CA ASP A 3 5.76 -10.64 -7.96
C ASP A 3 5.10 -11.03 -6.61
N GLU A 4 5.54 -10.38 -5.54
CA GLU A 4 5.13 -10.67 -4.18
C GLU A 4 3.78 -10.02 -3.92
N THR A 5 2.85 -10.81 -3.38
CA THR A 5 1.49 -10.32 -3.09
C THR A 5 1.55 -9.20 -2.07
N VAL A 6 0.91 -8.08 -2.38
CA VAL A 6 0.82 -6.90 -1.51
C VAL A 6 -0.60 -6.81 -0.96
N PHE A 7 -0.67 -6.67 0.36
CA PHE A 7 -1.91 -6.50 1.10
C PHE A 7 -1.99 -5.08 1.63
N ARG A 8 -3.15 -4.44 1.46
CA ARG A 8 -3.50 -3.26 2.24
C ARG A 8 -4.03 -3.74 3.59
N VAL A 9 -3.42 -3.25 4.65
CA VAL A 9 -3.76 -3.58 6.03
C VAL A 9 -4.11 -2.33 6.82
N ARG A 10 -4.99 -2.50 7.80
CA ARG A 10 -5.23 -1.52 8.85
C ARG A 10 -4.43 -1.95 10.07
N LEU A 11 -3.54 -1.07 10.51
CA LEU A 11 -2.77 -1.22 11.74
C LEU A 11 -3.42 -0.34 12.80
N ALA A 12 -3.72 -0.89 13.98
CA ALA A 12 -4.27 -0.12 15.10
C ALA A 12 -3.52 -0.43 16.40
N ALA A 13 -3.25 0.60 17.20
CA ALA A 13 -2.56 0.48 18.49
C ALA A 13 -3.12 1.48 19.50
N PRO A 14 -2.99 1.21 20.82
CA PRO A 14 -3.40 2.15 21.87
C PRO A 14 -2.75 3.53 21.78
N THR A 15 -1.51 3.60 21.27
CA THR A 15 -0.75 4.86 21.18
C THR A 15 -0.01 5.00 19.86
N VAL A 16 0.29 6.25 19.49
CA VAL A 16 1.15 6.57 18.35
C VAL A 16 2.53 5.94 18.49
N ASP A 17 3.08 5.91 19.71
CA ASP A 17 4.43 5.40 19.95
C ASP A 17 4.51 3.88 19.80
N GLU A 18 3.47 3.15 20.20
CA GLU A 18 3.38 1.71 19.94
C GLU A 18 3.23 1.41 18.44
N LEU A 19 2.45 2.23 17.74
CA LEU A 19 2.30 2.13 16.29
C LEU A 19 3.62 2.41 15.57
N LYS A 20 4.36 3.46 15.97
CA LYS A 20 5.69 3.78 15.43
C LYS A 20 6.70 2.67 15.69
N ALA A 21 6.78 2.19 16.93
CA ALA A 21 7.70 1.12 17.29
C ALA A 21 7.42 -0.18 16.53
N PHE A 22 6.16 -0.43 16.16
CA PHE A 22 5.78 -1.55 15.31
C PHE A 22 6.14 -1.32 13.84
N THR A 23 5.87 -0.12 13.30
CA THR A 23 6.25 0.20 11.92
C THR A 23 7.76 0.21 11.72
N ASP A 24 8.54 0.63 12.71
CA ASP A 24 10.01 0.58 12.66
C ASP A 24 10.55 -0.85 12.67
N GLU A 25 9.80 -1.82 13.22
CA GLU A 25 10.19 -3.24 13.25
C GLU A 25 9.83 -3.96 11.95
N ILE A 26 8.67 -3.65 11.36
CA ILE A 26 8.13 -4.35 10.18
C ILE A 26 8.49 -3.66 8.87
N GLU A 27 8.82 -2.37 8.92
CA GLU A 27 9.12 -1.50 7.78
C GLU A 27 8.04 -1.57 6.67
N PRO A 28 6.75 -1.34 7.00
CA PRO A 28 5.69 -1.32 6.00
C PRO A 28 5.82 -0.13 5.04
N ASP A 29 5.24 -0.26 3.84
CA ASP A 29 4.99 0.89 2.99
C ASP A 29 3.75 1.66 3.50
N LEU A 30 3.95 2.92 3.88
CA LEU A 30 2.92 3.81 4.42
C LEU A 30 2.23 4.68 3.35
N GLY A 31 2.58 4.47 2.08
CA GLY A 31 2.19 5.32 0.96
C GLY A 31 2.79 6.74 1.07
N CYS A 32 2.26 7.66 0.27
CA CYS A 32 2.77 9.04 0.23
C CYS A 32 2.53 9.83 1.53
N ARG A 33 1.54 9.44 2.34
CA ARG A 33 1.26 10.07 3.63
C ARG A 33 0.39 9.17 4.50
N ALA A 34 0.98 8.50 5.48
CA ALA A 34 0.19 7.84 6.52
C ALA A 34 -0.56 8.90 7.34
N ILE A 35 -1.89 8.84 7.29
CA ILE A 35 -2.76 9.68 8.11
C ILE A 35 -3.24 8.82 9.27
N ALA A 36 -2.75 9.12 10.47
CA ALA A 36 -3.24 8.52 11.69
C ALA A 36 -4.69 8.97 11.95
N ARG A 37 -5.57 7.99 12.17
CA ARG A 37 -6.98 8.20 12.52
C ARG A 37 -7.20 7.71 13.94
N GLN A 38 -7.89 8.48 14.77
CA GLN A 38 -8.36 8.00 16.07
C GLN A 38 -9.74 7.38 15.92
N ALA A 39 -9.91 6.17 16.44
CA ALA A 39 -11.19 5.47 16.52
C ALA A 39 -11.18 4.56 17.75
N ASP A 40 -12.27 4.56 18.52
CA ASP A 40 -12.47 3.64 19.66
C ASP A 40 -11.35 3.67 20.73
N GLY A 41 -10.70 4.83 20.89
CA GLY A 41 -9.58 5.00 21.84
C GLY A 41 -8.22 4.52 21.32
N GLU A 42 -8.15 4.05 20.07
CA GLU A 42 -6.94 3.62 19.40
C GLU A 42 -6.52 4.57 18.28
N VAL A 43 -5.25 4.48 17.90
CA VAL A 43 -4.67 5.14 16.74
C VAL A 43 -4.48 4.12 15.64
N ALA A 44 -5.05 4.39 14.46
CA ALA A 44 -4.97 3.51 13.31
C ALA A 44 -4.39 4.19 12.07
N ILE A 45 -3.68 3.41 11.25
CA ILE A 45 -3.18 3.79 9.92
C ILE A 45 -3.46 2.69 8.91
N ASP A 46 -3.55 3.08 7.64
CA ASP A 46 -3.48 2.12 6.52
C ASP A 46 -2.02 1.96 6.11
N ALA A 47 -1.61 0.73 5.83
CA ALA A 47 -0.27 0.37 5.39
C ALA A 47 -0.33 -0.72 4.33
N TYR A 48 0.76 -0.89 3.59
CA TYR A 48 0.92 -1.93 2.59
C TYR A 48 2.06 -2.86 3.01
N LEU A 49 1.75 -4.15 3.04
CA LEU A 49 2.66 -5.20 3.44
C LEU A 49 2.79 -6.22 2.33
N THR A 50 4.01 -6.66 2.03
CA THR A 50 4.17 -7.90 1.28
C THR A 50 3.72 -9.10 2.11
N GLU A 51 3.50 -10.25 1.46
CA GLU A 51 3.16 -11.49 2.17
C GLU A 51 4.21 -11.88 3.23
N GLY A 52 5.50 -11.69 2.92
CA GLY A 52 6.59 -11.89 3.88
C GLY A 52 6.48 -10.97 5.10
N GLN A 53 6.26 -9.67 4.88
CA GLN A 53 6.12 -8.69 5.96
C GLN A 53 4.83 -8.92 6.77
N LEU A 54 3.73 -9.34 6.15
CA LEU A 54 2.50 -9.68 6.85
C LEU A 54 2.68 -10.87 7.80
N ARG A 55 3.45 -11.89 7.39
CA ARG A 55 3.84 -12.97 8.30
C ARG A 55 4.70 -12.46 9.45
N ALA A 56 5.69 -11.62 9.17
CA ALA A 56 6.56 -11.03 10.19
C ALA A 56 5.75 -10.18 11.20
N ALA A 57 4.82 -9.37 10.72
CA ALA A 57 3.90 -8.57 11.52
C ALA A 57 3.10 -9.43 12.52
N ARG A 58 2.56 -10.57 12.03
CA ARG A 58 1.81 -11.52 12.87
C ARG A 58 2.67 -12.27 13.88
N GLN A 59 3.98 -12.38 13.63
CA GLN A 59 4.95 -13.06 14.50
C GLN A 59 5.75 -12.09 15.37
N SER A 60 5.56 -10.77 15.19
CA SER A 60 6.25 -9.74 15.95
C SER A 60 5.99 -9.90 17.44
N ARG A 61 6.99 -9.54 18.24
CA ARG A 61 6.87 -9.48 19.70
C ARG A 61 5.83 -8.46 20.15
N ARG A 62 5.43 -7.56 19.26
CA ARG A 62 4.45 -6.49 19.47
C ARG A 62 3.06 -6.83 18.92
N ALA A 63 2.86 -8.02 18.33
CA ALA A 63 1.56 -8.45 17.79
C ALA A 63 0.44 -8.48 18.85
N GLY A 64 0.77 -8.58 20.14
CA GLY A 64 -0.21 -8.48 21.23
C GLY A 64 -0.66 -7.05 21.56
N ARG A 65 -0.04 -6.02 20.96
CA ARG A 65 -0.34 -4.60 21.20
C ARG A 65 -0.78 -3.85 19.95
N VAL A 66 -0.55 -4.43 18.77
CA VAL A 66 -0.91 -3.84 17.50
C VAL A 66 -1.82 -4.82 16.75
N SER A 67 -3.04 -4.38 16.49
CA SER A 67 -3.98 -5.09 15.62
C SER A 67 -3.52 -4.96 14.17
N VAL A 68 -3.54 -6.08 13.44
CA VAL A 68 -3.20 -6.16 12.01
C VAL A 68 -4.38 -6.78 11.27
N GLU A 69 -5.20 -5.92 10.67
CA GLU A 69 -6.38 -6.34 9.90
C GLU A 69 -6.08 -6.25 8.41
N VAL A 70 -6.31 -7.32 7.65
CA VAL A 70 -6.18 -7.30 6.18
C VAL A 70 -7.44 -6.70 5.59
N VAL A 71 -7.30 -5.56 4.91
CA VAL A 71 -8.40 -4.83 4.28
C VAL A 71 -8.59 -5.29 2.84
N ALA A 72 -7.50 -5.50 2.09
CA ALA A 72 -7.57 -5.93 0.69
C ALA A 72 -6.28 -6.59 0.21
N ASN A 73 -6.41 -7.44 -0.82
CA ASN A 73 -5.31 -7.90 -1.67
C ASN A 73 -5.17 -6.94 -2.85
N GLU A 74 -4.20 -6.02 -2.79
CA GLU A 74 -4.03 -4.98 -3.80
C GLU A 74 -3.39 -5.53 -5.07
N THR A 75 -2.64 -6.64 -4.99
CA THR A 75 -2.13 -7.34 -6.17
C THR A 75 -3.28 -7.91 -6.99
N GLU A 76 -4.24 -8.57 -6.35
CA GLU A 76 -5.42 -9.12 -7.03
C GLU A 76 -6.31 -8.00 -7.59
N ALA A 77 -6.62 -6.99 -6.78
CA ALA A 77 -7.39 -5.84 -7.23
C ALA A 77 -6.71 -5.10 -8.40
N GLY A 78 -5.37 -4.99 -8.39
CA GLY A 78 -4.59 -4.44 -9.48
C GLY A 78 -4.72 -5.28 -10.77
N ARG A 79 -4.63 -6.60 -10.66
CA ARG A 79 -4.81 -7.52 -11.80
C ARG A 79 -6.22 -7.45 -12.37
N GLU A 80 -7.25 -7.32 -11.53
CA GLU A 80 -8.64 -7.12 -11.98
C GLU A 80 -8.80 -5.82 -12.75
N ARG A 81 -8.34 -4.69 -12.18
CA ARG A 81 -8.41 -3.38 -12.85
C ARG A 81 -7.65 -3.36 -14.18
N GLN A 82 -6.51 -4.05 -14.26
CA GLN A 82 -5.77 -4.17 -15.53
C GLN A 82 -6.55 -4.91 -16.62
N ARG A 83 -7.44 -5.85 -16.27
CA ARG A 83 -8.31 -6.52 -17.24
C ARG A 83 -9.38 -5.60 -17.83
N GLU A 84 -9.74 -4.53 -17.11
CA GLU A 84 -10.67 -3.51 -17.59
C GLU A 84 -10.03 -2.56 -18.60
N VAL A 85 -8.69 -2.48 -18.63
CA VAL A 85 -7.95 -1.63 -19.57
C VAL A 85 -7.88 -2.33 -20.92
N GLY A 86 -8.49 -1.72 -21.94
CA GLY A 86 -8.38 -2.19 -23.32
C GLY A 86 -6.92 -2.21 -23.79
N SER A 87 -6.54 -3.22 -24.57
CA SER A 87 -5.18 -3.39 -25.12
C SER A 87 -4.84 -2.44 -26.28
N GLY A 88 -5.76 -1.56 -26.66
CA GLY A 88 -5.62 -0.66 -27.79
C GLY A 88 -4.75 0.57 -27.48
N ASP A 89 -3.89 0.94 -28.42
CA ASP A 89 -3.21 2.23 -28.40
C ASP A 89 -4.12 3.32 -29.00
N ARG A 90 -4.63 4.20 -28.13
CA ARG A 90 -5.46 5.36 -28.51
C ARG A 90 -4.77 6.36 -29.46
N PHE A 91 -3.47 6.22 -29.69
CA PHE A 91 -2.70 7.05 -30.61
C PHE A 91 -2.32 6.35 -31.92
N ALA A 92 -2.58 5.04 -32.06
CA ALA A 92 -2.23 4.28 -33.26
C ALA A 92 -2.83 4.86 -34.55
N THR A 93 -4.04 5.43 -34.47
CA THR A 93 -4.74 6.01 -35.63
C THR A 93 -4.24 7.40 -36.02
N ARG A 94 -3.52 8.11 -35.14
CA ARG A 94 -3.16 9.52 -35.36
C ARG A 94 -1.81 9.72 -36.06
N GLY A 95 -1.05 8.65 -36.33
CA GLY A 95 0.23 8.72 -37.07
C GLY A 95 1.29 9.65 -36.46
N GLY A 96 1.02 10.24 -35.29
CA GLY A 96 1.79 11.31 -34.69
C GLY A 96 2.06 10.96 -33.24
N VAL A 97 3.34 10.73 -32.94
CA VAL A 97 3.84 10.66 -31.56
C VAL A 97 3.51 12.00 -30.89
N PRO A 98 2.78 12.03 -29.76
CA PRO A 98 2.53 13.26 -29.03
C PRO A 98 3.86 13.93 -28.68
N ARG A 99 4.15 15.08 -29.27
CA ARG A 99 5.30 15.90 -28.87
C ARG A 99 4.84 16.89 -27.81
N GLY A 100 5.49 16.86 -26.65
CA GLY A 100 5.29 17.87 -25.62
C GLY A 100 5.73 19.25 -26.13
N LEU A 101 5.08 20.31 -25.62
CA LEU A 101 5.43 21.71 -25.94
C LEU A 101 6.71 22.19 -25.22
N GLY A 102 7.46 21.29 -24.58
CA GLY A 102 8.67 21.62 -23.84
C GLY A 102 9.79 22.01 -24.78
N VAL A 103 9.94 23.31 -25.04
CA VAL A 103 11.17 23.88 -25.57
C VAL A 103 12.17 23.89 -24.41
N LYS A 104 13.28 23.16 -24.55
CA LYS A 104 14.45 23.34 -23.68
C LYS A 104 15.24 24.52 -24.25
N GLU A 105 15.19 25.65 -23.58
CA GLU A 105 16.27 26.65 -23.61
C GLU A 105 17.32 26.29 -22.57
#